data_AF-A0A7X2DAV9-F1
#
_entry.id   AF-A0A7X2DAV9-F1
#
_cell.length_a   1.000
_cell.length_b   1.000
_cell.length_c   1.000
_cell.angle_alpha   90.00
_cell.angle_beta   90.00
_cell.angle_gamma   90.00
#
_symmetry.space_group_name_H-M   'P 1'
#
loop_
_entity.id
_entity.type
_entity.pdbx_description
1 polymer ?
#
loop_
_entity_poly.entity_id
_entity_poly.type
_entity_poly.pdbx_seq_one_letter_code
_entity_poly.pdbx_strand_id
1 'polypeptide(L)'
;MVIDLSEIESFPDEELCSQLVGQLRRAGVERVALVCSRPEAKMVGIILMEYLGRYADAQFFSQKHVALEWLEHSTGVGGGEMCGEVI
;
A
#
# COMPACT_ATOMS: atom_id res chain seq x y z
N MET A 1 5.28 2.68 5.39
CA MET A 1 6.20 2.57 4.23
C MET A 1 5.45 2.92 2.95
N VAL A 2 6.08 3.60 2.00
CA VAL A 2 5.49 3.85 0.67
C VAL A 2 6.13 2.91 -0.36
N ILE A 3 5.31 2.29 -1.20
CA ILE A 3 5.73 1.54 -2.39
C ILE A 3 5.14 2.26 -3.59
N ASP A 4 5.98 2.82 -4.45
CA ASP A 4 5.55 3.49 -5.68
C ASP A 4 5.57 2.49 -6.83
N LEU A 5 4.41 2.24 -7.42
CA LEU A 5 4.19 1.34 -8.53
C LEU A 5 4.05 2.09 -9.86
N SER A 6 4.28 3.41 -9.89
CA SER A 6 4.09 4.21 -11.11
C SER A 6 5.01 3.79 -12.27
N GLU A 7 6.14 3.15 -11.96
CA GLU A 7 7.11 2.65 -12.94
C GLU A 7 7.05 1.13 -13.13
N ILE A 8 6.07 0.44 -12.55
CA ILE A 8 6.01 -1.02 -12.67
C ILE A 8 5.57 -1.42 -14.08
N GLU A 9 6.36 -2.30 -14.71
CA GLU A 9 6.10 -2.80 -16.08
C GLU A 9 5.53 -4.22 -16.09
N SER A 10 5.69 -4.96 -14.99
CA SER A 10 5.28 -6.36 -14.87
C SER A 10 4.83 -6.72 -13.46
N PHE A 11 4.02 -7.78 -13.37
CA PHE A 11 3.54 -8.28 -12.08
C PHE A 11 4.68 -8.98 -11.32
N PRO A 12 4.91 -8.68 -10.02
CA PRO A 12 5.89 -9.42 -9.23
C PRO A 12 5.43 -10.86 -9.04
N ASP A 13 6.33 -11.82 -9.22
CA ASP A 13 6.02 -13.22 -8.95
C ASP A 13 5.81 -13.49 -7.44
N GLU A 14 5.35 -14.69 -7.13
CA GLU A 14 5.05 -15.11 -5.75
C GLU A 14 6.30 -15.09 -4.85
N GLU A 15 7.47 -15.39 -5.40
CA GLU A 15 8.73 -15.40 -4.66
C GLU A 15 9.11 -13.98 -4.22
N LEU A 16 9.04 -13.01 -5.14
CA LEU A 16 9.26 -11.59 -4.85
C LEU A 16 8.26 -11.06 -3.82
N CYS A 17 6.98 -11.44 -3.93
CA CYS A 17 5.96 -11.06 -2.96
C CYS A 17 6.28 -11.61 -1.56
N SER A 18 6.70 -12.88 -1.47
CA SER A 18 7.09 -13.52 -0.21
C SER A 18 8.31 -12.87 0.43
N GLN A 19 9.33 -12.56 -0.38
CA GLN A 19 10.54 -11.86 0.09
C GLN A 19 10.21 -10.46 0.63
N LEU A 20 9.37 -9.70 -0.09
CA LEU A 20 8.90 -8.38 0.34
C LEU A 20 8.20 -8.47 1.71
N VAL A 21 7.25 -9.39 1.86
CA VAL A 21 6.57 -9.62 3.16
C VAL A 21 7.57 -9.96 4.26
N GLY A 22 8.53 -10.84 3.98
CA GLY A 22 9.58 -11.20 4.93
C GLY A 22 10.44 -10.01 5.36
N GLN A 23 10.77 -9.11 4.42
CA GLN A 23 11.50 -7.87 4.72
C GLN A 23 10.66 -6.90 5.55
N LEU A 24 9.41 -6.66 5.17
CA LEU A 24 8.49 -5.79 5.90
C LEU A 24 8.31 -6.24 7.35
N ARG A 25 8.10 -7.53 7.57
CA ARG A 25 7.98 -8.12 8.91
C ARG A 25 9.24 -7.95 9.74
N ARG A 26 10.42 -8.22 9.17
CA ARG A 26 11.70 -8.04 9.90
C ARG A 26 11.98 -6.59 10.25
N ALA A 27 11.50 -5.66 9.42
CA ALA A 27 11.62 -4.23 9.65
C ALA A 27 10.55 -3.67 10.60
N GLY A 28 9.59 -4.49 11.07
CA GLY A 28 8.50 -4.03 11.94
C GLY A 28 7.53 -3.07 11.22
N VAL A 29 7.38 -3.20 9.90
CA VAL A 29 6.47 -2.34 9.13
C VAL A 29 5.03 -2.80 9.34
N GLU A 30 4.26 -1.98 10.02
CA GLU A 30 2.84 -2.24 10.29
C GLU A 30 1.90 -1.69 9.22
N ARG A 31 2.33 -0.65 8.48
CA ARG A 31 1.53 0.03 7.46
C ARG A 31 2.26 0.24 6.14
N VAL A 32 1.59 -0.05 5.03
CA VAL A 32 2.10 0.06 3.67
C VAL A 32 1.14 0.86 2.79
N ALA A 33 1.63 1.94 2.20
CA ALA A 33 0.90 2.72 1.23
C ALA A 33 1.40 2.38 -0.19
N LEU A 34 0.50 1.85 -1.02
CA LEU A 34 0.76 1.55 -2.43
C LEU A 34 0.33 2.75 -3.26
N VAL A 35 1.30 3.43 -3.90
CA VAL A 35 1.04 4.58 -4.74
C VAL A 35 1.09 4.15 -6.20
N CYS A 36 0.05 4.45 -6.96
CA CYS A 36 0.05 4.18 -8.39
C CYS A 36 -0.71 5.28 -9.13
N SER A 37 0.02 6.05 -9.93
CA SER A 37 -0.55 7.12 -10.76
C SER A 37 -1.10 6.62 -12.10
N ARG A 38 -0.71 5.41 -12.53
CA ARG A 38 -1.07 4.84 -13.83
C ARG A 38 -2.24 3.86 -13.74
N PRO A 39 -3.27 3.97 -14.59
CA PRO A 39 -4.38 3.03 -14.62
C PRO A 39 -3.95 1.57 -14.86
N GLU A 40 -2.94 1.35 -15.71
CA GLU A 40 -2.48 0.01 -16.07
C GLU A 40 -1.82 -0.72 -14.89
N ALA A 41 -1.12 0.03 -14.04
CA ALA A 41 -0.47 -0.49 -12.84
C ALA A 41 -1.44 -0.62 -11.64
N LYS A 42 -2.68 -0.12 -11.76
CA LYS A 42 -3.71 -0.25 -10.71
C LYS A 42 -4.04 -1.72 -10.41
N MET A 43 -4.11 -2.57 -11.43
CA MET A 43 -4.37 -4.00 -11.25
C MET A 43 -3.25 -4.69 -10.45
N VAL A 44 -2.00 -4.32 -10.74
CA VAL A 44 -0.83 -4.81 -10.00
C VAL A 44 -0.91 -4.37 -8.53
N GLY A 45 -1.26 -3.11 -8.30
CA GLY A 45 -1.47 -2.56 -6.96
C GLY A 45 -2.55 -3.28 -6.16
N ILE A 46 -3.68 -3.62 -6.77
CA ILE A 46 -4.78 -4.34 -6.09
C ILE A 46 -4.32 -5.73 -5.63
N ILE A 47 -3.67 -6.50 -6.50
CA ILE A 47 -3.25 -7.86 -6.14
C ILE A 47 -2.14 -7.79 -5.07
N LEU A 48 -1.18 -6.88 -5.22
CA LEU A 48 -0.12 -6.71 -4.22
C LEU A 48 -0.71 -6.27 -2.86
N MET A 49 -1.75 -5.43 -2.85
CA MET A 49 -2.47 -5.05 -1.65
C MET A 49 -3.13 -6.26 -0.97
N GLU A 50 -3.74 -7.17 -1.73
CA GLU A 50 -4.34 -8.39 -1.17
C GLU A 50 -3.28 -9.29 -0.49
N TYR A 51 -2.10 -9.42 -1.11
CA TYR A 51 -0.98 -10.15 -0.52
C TYR A 51 -0.46 -9.48 0.75
N LEU A 52 -0.26 -8.17 0.72
CA LEU A 52 0.28 -7.39 1.84
C LEU A 52 -0.72 -7.27 3.00
N GLY A 53 -2.01 -7.17 2.72
CA GLY A 53 -3.09 -7.00 3.69
C GLY A 53 -3.21 -8.13 4.72
N ARG A 54 -2.60 -9.28 4.45
CA ARG A 54 -2.49 -10.40 5.41
C ARG A 54 -1.44 -10.14 6.50
N TYR A 55 -0.61 -9.13 6.35
CA TYR A 55 0.61 -8.93 7.13
C TYR A 55 0.83 -7.51 7.63
N ALA A 56 0.36 -6.52 6.88
CA ALA A 56 0.41 -5.11 7.22
C ALA A 56 -0.92 -4.47 6.83
N ASP A 57 -1.30 -3.41 7.53
CA ASP A 57 -2.41 -2.55 7.10
C ASP A 57 -1.96 -1.84 5.81
N ALA A 58 -2.57 -2.24 4.68
CA ALA A 58 -2.14 -1.88 3.35
C ALA A 58 -3.25 -1.13 2.63
N GLN A 59 -2.93 0.03 2.08
CA GLN A 59 -3.91 0.86 1.38
C GLN A 59 -3.33 1.41 0.07
N PHE A 60 -4.21 1.53 -0.93
CA PHE A 60 -3.88 2.05 -2.25
C PHE A 60 -4.20 3.55 -2.37
N PHE A 61 -3.34 4.29 -3.05
CA PHE A 61 -3.47 5.72 -3.30
C PHE A 61 -3.07 6.07 -4.73
N SER A 62 -3.78 7.00 -5.34
CA SER A 62 -3.41 7.58 -6.65
C SER A 62 -2.38 8.71 -6.53
N GLN A 63 -2.18 9.25 -5.33
CA GLN A 63 -1.37 10.43 -5.07
C GLN A 63 -0.44 10.18 -3.88
N LYS A 64 0.85 10.44 -4.07
CA LYS A 64 1.89 10.19 -3.06
C LYS A 64 1.73 11.02 -1.78
N HIS A 65 1.26 12.26 -1.87
CA HIS A 65 1.10 13.11 -0.69
C HIS A 65 0.00 12.57 0.24
N VAL A 66 -1.13 12.14 -0.30
CA VAL A 66 -2.22 11.52 0.48
C VAL A 66 -1.74 10.23 1.18
N ALA A 67 -0.94 9.42 0.48
CA ALA A 67 -0.33 8.22 1.07
C ALA A 67 0.60 8.54 2.25
N LEU A 68 1.36 9.64 2.16
CA LEU A 68 2.24 10.08 3.25
C LEU A 68 1.44 10.59 4.45
N GLU A 69 0.41 11.41 4.22
CA GLU A 69 -0.51 11.87 5.28
C GLU A 69 -1.13 10.67 6.02
N TRP A 70 -1.63 9.68 5.29
CA TRP A 70 -2.18 8.47 5.91
C TRP A 70 -1.15 7.70 6.77
N LEU A 71 0.11 7.64 6.32
CA LEU A 71 1.18 7.00 7.11
C LEU A 71 1.49 7.79 8.39
N GLU A 72 1.46 9.12 8.35
CA GLU A 72 1.75 10.01 9.48
C GLU A 72 0.63 10.05 10.53
N HIS A 73 -0.64 9.93 10.13
CA HIS A 73 -1.83 10.08 10.98
C HIS A 73 -2.12 8.93 11.98
N SER A 74 -1.08 8.22 12.38
CA SER A 74 -1.17 6.99 13.18
C SER A 74 -0.55 7.06 14.56
N THR A 75 0.14 8.16 14.84
CA THR A 75 0.54 8.51 16.20
C THR A 75 -0.46 9.53 16.73
N GLY A 76 -1.70 9.10 17.00
CA GLY A 76 -2.67 9.97 17.68
C GLY A 76 -4.10 9.45 17.69
N VAL A 77 -4.60 9.17 18.90
CA VAL A 77 -6.01 8.93 19.21
C VAL A 77 -6.90 10.07 18.68
N GLY A 78 -7.95 9.78 17.92
CA GLY A 78 -9.01 10.75 17.61
C GLY A 78 -9.84 10.38 16.39
N GLY A 79 -11.12 10.03 16.64
CA GLY A 79 -12.05 9.53 15.63
C GLY A 79 -12.32 10.48 14.47
N GLY A 80 -12.67 9.88 13.33
CA GLY A 80 -13.19 10.54 12.16
C GLY A 80 -13.71 9.48 11.19
N GLU A 81 -14.96 9.07 11.35
CA GLU A 81 -15.73 8.44 10.28
C GLU A 81 -15.70 9.37 9.06
N MET A 82 -15.14 8.90 7.95
CA MET A 82 -15.51 9.41 6.63
C MET A 82 -15.60 8.25 5.65
N CYS A 83 -16.85 7.86 5.37
CA CYS A 83 -17.21 7.12 4.18
C CYS A 83 -16.73 7.89 2.95
N GLY A 84 -15.72 7.36 2.27
CA GLY A 84 -15.39 7.75 0.90
C GLY A 84 -16.08 6.78 -0.05
N GLU A 85 -17.14 7.24 -0.69
CA GLU A 85 -17.86 6.51 -1.74
C GLU A 85 -16.91 6.05 -2.85
N VAL A 86 -17.12 4.80 -3.28
CA VAL A 86 -16.53 4.25 -4.50
C VAL A 86 -17.42 4.67 -5.66
N ILE A 87 -16.92 5.51 -6.56
CA ILE A 87 -17.49 5.72 -7.91
C ILE A 87 -16.65 4.91 -8.90
#